data_AF-A0A6P0T2F6-F1
#
_entry.id   AF-A0A6P0T2F6-F1
#
_cell.length_a   1.000
_cell.length_b   1.000
_cell.length_c   1.000
_cell.angle_alpha   90.00
_cell.angle_beta   90.00
_cell.angle_gamma   90.00
#
_symmetry.space_group_name_H-M   'P 1'
#
loop_
_entity.id
_entity.type
_entity.pdbx_description
1 polymer ?
#
loop_
_entity_poly.entity_id
_entity_poly.type
_entity_poly.pdbx_seq_one_letter_code
_entity_poly.pdbx_strand_id
1 'polypeptide(L)'
;TSNFSEARRMSLDNEIAAYREFLIGEGIEPNTVLVIKPHPRDDNVKLQKLEDALSDLFDKIIILSEPDLFFLPFEVFFAEAFLPLDSNPNNQPRVFAVSTACVSLKLLFNVPSIVGFGNQITSKLFYENYAAGRLEHEQELRAAINNVEVPGIITQHHESPTYQSI
;
A
#
# COMPACT_ATOMS: atom_id res chain seq x y z
N THR A 1 -5.47 -0.18 -0.46
CA THR A 1 -6.38 0.97 -0.22
C THR A 1 -6.93 0.90 1.20
N SER A 2 -7.77 1.85 1.62
CA SER A 2 -8.52 1.87 2.88
C SER A 2 -10.00 2.15 2.62
N ASN A 3 -10.86 2.22 3.64
CA ASN A 3 -12.30 2.38 3.51
C ASN A 3 -12.80 3.80 3.87
N PHE A 4 -12.07 4.86 3.49
CA PHE A 4 -12.37 6.22 3.99
C PHE A 4 -13.76 6.73 3.59
N SER A 5 -14.19 6.49 2.35
CA SER A 5 -15.50 6.88 1.88
C SER A 5 -16.64 6.05 2.51
N GLU A 6 -16.46 4.74 2.66
CA GLU A 6 -17.39 3.86 3.38
C GLU A 6 -17.55 4.30 4.85
N ALA A 7 -16.44 4.62 5.52
CA ALA A 7 -16.41 5.14 6.88
C ALA A 7 -16.88 6.61 7.00
N ARG A 8 -17.40 7.20 5.91
CA ARG A 8 -17.93 8.57 5.83
C ARG A 8 -16.95 9.67 6.23
N ARG A 9 -15.65 9.44 6.01
CA ARG A 9 -14.59 10.44 6.29
C ARG A 9 -14.36 11.40 5.12
N MET A 10 -14.82 11.01 3.93
CA MET A 10 -14.79 11.76 2.68
C MET A 10 -15.82 11.17 1.71
N SER A 11 -16.06 11.82 0.56
CA SER A 11 -16.83 11.22 -0.53
C SER A 11 -16.01 10.15 -1.26
N LEU A 12 -16.67 9.28 -2.03
CA LEU A 12 -15.97 8.32 -2.89
C LEU A 12 -15.08 9.05 -3.90
N ASP A 13 -15.59 10.11 -4.55
CA ASP A 13 -14.83 10.86 -5.55
C ASP A 13 -13.60 11.55 -4.94
N ASN A 14 -13.71 12.07 -3.70
CA ASN A 14 -12.56 12.61 -2.97
C ASN A 14 -11.54 11.52 -2.63
N GLU A 15 -11.97 10.30 -2.30
CA GLU A 15 -11.06 9.20 -2.03
C GLU A 15 -10.27 8.79 -3.28
N ILE A 16 -10.94 8.70 -4.44
CA ILE A 16 -10.28 8.43 -5.73
C ILE A 16 -9.29 9.55 -6.07
N ALA A 17 -9.71 10.81 -5.91
CA ALA A 17 -8.84 11.97 -6.13
C ALA A 17 -7.61 11.96 -5.19
N ALA A 18 -7.78 11.54 -3.93
CA ALA A 18 -6.69 11.46 -2.97
C ALA A 18 -5.62 10.45 -3.39
N TYR A 19 -6.01 9.25 -3.84
CA TYR A 19 -5.05 8.27 -4.36
C TYR A 19 -4.34 8.79 -5.61
N ARG A 20 -5.06 9.41 -6.55
CA ARG A 20 -4.47 9.96 -7.77
C ARG A 20 -3.47 11.09 -7.48
N GLU A 21 -3.89 12.10 -6.70
CA GLU A 21 -3.01 13.22 -6.32
C GLU A 21 -1.77 12.74 -5.58
N PHE A 22 -1.93 11.73 -4.72
CA PHE A 22 -0.82 11.14 -3.99
C PHE A 22 0.17 10.45 -4.92
N LEU A 23 -0.30 9.57 -5.82
CA LEU A 23 0.57 8.83 -6.73
C LEU A 23 1.28 9.76 -7.75
N ILE A 24 0.63 10.83 -8.20
CA ILE A 24 1.26 11.85 -9.05
C ILE A 24 2.40 12.56 -8.31
N GLY A 25 2.20 12.90 -7.04
CA GLY A 25 3.21 13.59 -6.22
C GLY A 25 4.49 12.78 -5.99
N GLU A 26 4.43 11.47 -6.21
CA GLU A 26 5.48 10.51 -5.89
C GLU A 26 6.44 10.25 -7.06
N GLY A 27 6.28 10.96 -8.19
CA GLY A 27 7.21 10.92 -9.33
C GLY A 27 7.40 9.53 -9.89
N ILE A 28 6.31 8.80 -10.10
CA ILE A 28 6.35 7.43 -10.65
C ILE A 28 6.57 7.51 -12.16
N GLU A 29 7.48 6.67 -12.67
CA GLU A 29 7.76 6.59 -14.11
C GLU A 29 6.57 5.98 -14.88
N PRO A 30 6.27 6.45 -16.11
CA PRO A 30 5.11 5.99 -16.88
C PRO A 30 5.07 4.47 -17.15
N ASN A 31 6.23 3.82 -17.25
CA ASN A 31 6.35 2.39 -17.56
C ASN A 31 6.32 1.51 -16.30
N THR A 32 5.56 1.91 -15.28
CA THR A 32 5.47 1.18 -14.01
C THR A 32 4.16 0.41 -13.93
N VAL A 33 4.20 -0.80 -13.36
CA VAL A 33 3.01 -1.58 -13.02
C VAL A 33 2.54 -1.19 -11.62
N LEU A 34 1.27 -0.81 -11.48
CA LEU A 34 0.63 -0.61 -10.18
C LEU A 34 -0.09 -1.88 -9.76
N VAL A 35 0.21 -2.37 -8.55
CA VAL A 35 -0.54 -3.45 -7.92
C VAL A 35 -1.34 -2.90 -6.76
N ILE A 36 -2.67 -3.04 -6.81
CA ILE A 36 -3.59 -2.56 -5.78
C ILE A 36 -4.14 -3.75 -5.02
N LYS A 37 -3.81 -3.81 -3.72
CA LYS A 37 -4.52 -4.65 -2.76
C LYS A 37 -5.69 -3.85 -2.15
N PRO A 38 -6.96 -4.22 -2.43
CA PRO A 38 -8.13 -3.53 -1.89
C PRO A 38 -8.31 -3.70 -0.38
N HIS A 39 -8.99 -2.76 0.27
CA HIS A 39 -9.45 -2.99 1.64
C HIS A 39 -10.57 -4.06 1.63
N PRO A 40 -10.71 -4.95 2.63
CA PRO A 40 -11.74 -6.00 2.65
C PRO A 40 -13.21 -5.55 2.58
N ARG A 41 -13.45 -4.23 2.60
CA ARG A 41 -14.77 -3.60 2.52
C ARG A 41 -14.96 -2.72 1.28
N ASP A 42 -13.94 -2.65 0.41
CA ASP A 42 -14.09 -1.94 -0.85
C ASP A 42 -15.07 -2.72 -1.74
N ASP A 43 -15.77 -2.00 -2.61
CA ASP A 43 -16.69 -2.58 -3.59
C ASP A 43 -16.16 -2.41 -5.02
N ASN A 44 -16.75 -3.14 -5.97
CA ASN A 44 -16.34 -3.09 -7.37
C ASN A 44 -16.52 -1.70 -8.00
N VAL A 45 -17.46 -0.89 -7.49
CA VAL A 45 -17.71 0.47 -8.01
C VAL A 45 -16.52 1.37 -7.70
N LYS A 46 -16.02 1.33 -6.47
CA LYS A 46 -14.81 2.05 -6.07
C LYS A 46 -13.59 1.57 -6.83
N LEU A 47 -13.43 0.25 -6.97
CA LEU A 47 -12.27 -0.32 -7.66
C LEU A 47 -12.23 0.08 -9.14
N GLN A 48 -13.37 0.04 -9.83
CA GLN A 48 -13.46 0.49 -11.22
C GLN A 48 -13.13 1.98 -11.35
N LYS A 49 -13.71 2.83 -10.49
CA LYS A 49 -13.39 4.27 -10.50
C LYS A 49 -11.90 4.54 -10.24
N LEU A 50 -11.27 3.74 -9.38
CA LEU A 50 -9.85 3.86 -9.09
C LEU A 50 -8.99 3.45 -10.29
N GLU A 51 -9.35 2.36 -10.96
CA GLU A 51 -8.68 1.91 -12.18
C GLU A 51 -8.77 2.97 -13.28
N ASP A 52 -9.98 3.45 -13.58
CA ASP A 52 -10.23 4.46 -14.60
C ASP A 52 -9.41 5.72 -14.32
N ALA A 53 -9.43 6.19 -13.07
CA ALA A 53 -8.72 7.39 -12.62
C ALA A 53 -7.20 7.24 -12.52
N LEU A 54 -6.62 6.06 -12.73
CA LEU A 54 -5.17 5.84 -12.69
C LEU A 54 -4.63 5.28 -14.02
N SER A 55 -5.52 4.92 -14.95
CA SER A 55 -5.18 4.23 -16.21
C SER A 55 -4.22 5.01 -17.12
N ASP A 56 -4.19 6.34 -17.02
CA ASP A 56 -3.26 7.21 -17.75
C ASP A 56 -1.89 7.37 -17.07
N LEU A 57 -1.73 6.88 -15.84
CA LEU A 57 -0.50 7.05 -15.05
C LEU A 57 0.41 5.81 -15.06
N PHE A 58 -0.13 4.63 -15.39
CA PHE A 58 0.58 3.35 -15.28
C PHE A 58 0.39 2.52 -16.55
N ASP A 59 1.44 1.82 -16.97
CA ASP A 59 1.37 0.87 -18.10
C ASP A 59 0.37 -0.26 -17.85
N LYS A 60 0.29 -0.71 -16.59
CA LYS A 60 -0.64 -1.75 -16.17
C LYS A 60 -1.09 -1.52 -14.73
N ILE A 61 -2.37 -1.71 -14.49
CA ILE A 61 -2.96 -1.77 -13.15
C ILE A 61 -3.42 -3.21 -12.91
N ILE A 62 -2.98 -3.79 -11.80
CA ILE A 62 -3.40 -5.11 -11.33
C ILE A 62 -4.16 -4.89 -10.02
N ILE A 63 -5.49 -5.05 -10.06
CA ILE A 63 -6.32 -4.97 -8.87
C ILE A 63 -6.60 -6.39 -8.39
N LEU A 64 -6.32 -6.67 -7.11
CA LEU A 64 -6.64 -7.95 -6.49
C LEU A 64 -8.12 -8.00 -6.09
N SER A 65 -9.00 -8.05 -7.10
CA SER A 65 -10.46 -8.02 -6.94
C SER A 65 -11.09 -9.39 -6.69
N GLU A 66 -10.32 -10.48 -6.81
CA GLU A 66 -10.87 -11.82 -6.57
C GLU A 66 -11.27 -11.99 -5.09
N PRO A 67 -12.46 -12.55 -4.80
CA PRO A 67 -12.99 -12.63 -3.43
C PRO A 67 -12.02 -13.25 -2.41
N ASP A 68 -11.28 -14.29 -2.83
CA ASP A 68 -10.32 -14.98 -1.96
C ASP A 68 -9.10 -14.12 -1.64
N LEU A 69 -8.69 -13.25 -2.56
CA LEU A 69 -7.56 -12.32 -2.38
C LEU A 69 -7.93 -11.11 -1.53
N PHE A 70 -9.21 -10.78 -1.46
CA PHE A 70 -9.73 -9.66 -0.68
C PHE A 70 -9.45 -9.82 0.82
N PHE A 71 -9.58 -11.04 1.33
CA PHE A 71 -9.39 -11.38 2.75
C PHE A 71 -7.96 -11.80 3.07
N LEU A 72 -7.11 -12.01 2.06
CA LEU A 72 -5.72 -12.35 2.28
C LEU A 72 -5.01 -11.19 3.01
N PRO A 73 -4.31 -11.42 4.13
CA PRO A 73 -3.51 -10.39 4.79
C PRO A 73 -2.50 -9.77 3.81
N PHE A 74 -2.24 -8.47 3.94
CA PHE A 74 -1.35 -7.78 2.99
C PHE A 74 0.06 -8.36 3.03
N GLU A 75 0.51 -8.78 4.20
CA GLU A 75 1.82 -9.34 4.48
C GLU A 75 2.02 -10.68 3.77
N VAL A 76 1.00 -11.55 3.77
CA VAL A 76 1.05 -12.85 3.09
C VAL A 76 1.10 -12.65 1.58
N PHE A 77 0.24 -11.77 1.04
CA PHE A 77 0.29 -11.41 -0.37
C PHE A 77 1.66 -10.85 -0.76
N PHE A 78 2.17 -9.90 0.03
CA PHE A 78 3.44 -9.26 -0.25
C PHE A 78 4.60 -10.26 -0.25
N ALA A 79 4.60 -11.16 0.74
CA ALA A 79 5.60 -12.21 0.86
C ALA A 79 5.64 -13.09 -0.39
N GLU A 80 4.50 -13.62 -0.82
CA GLU A 80 4.44 -14.54 -1.98
C GLU A 80 4.71 -13.84 -3.31
N ALA A 81 4.24 -12.61 -3.49
CA ALA A 81 4.32 -11.93 -4.78
C ALA A 81 5.66 -11.21 -5.00
N PHE A 82 6.31 -10.70 -3.95
CA PHE A 82 7.44 -9.78 -4.08
C PHE A 82 8.72 -10.20 -3.39
N LEU A 83 8.70 -11.07 -2.36
CA LEU A 83 9.96 -11.53 -1.74
C LEU A 83 10.76 -12.51 -2.60
N PRO A 84 10.15 -13.39 -3.43
CA PRO A 84 10.90 -14.20 -4.37
C PRO A 84 11.55 -13.40 -5.50
N LEU A 85 11.23 -12.11 -5.65
CA LEU A 85 11.84 -11.28 -6.67
C LEU A 85 13.33 -11.16 -6.39
N ASP A 86 14.09 -11.27 -7.47
CA ASP A 86 15.55 -11.31 -7.44
C ASP A 86 16.11 -10.14 -6.62
N SER A 87 17.22 -10.38 -5.93
CA SER A 87 17.87 -9.42 -5.00
C SER A 87 18.35 -8.11 -5.65
N ASN A 88 18.07 -7.91 -6.94
CA ASN A 88 18.33 -6.67 -7.66
C ASN A 88 17.56 -5.51 -7.02
N PRO A 89 18.26 -4.51 -6.45
CA PRO A 89 17.63 -3.34 -5.84
C PRO A 89 16.74 -2.55 -6.80
N ASN A 90 17.00 -2.62 -8.10
CA ASN A 90 16.21 -1.92 -9.13
C ASN A 90 14.84 -2.55 -9.38
N ASN A 91 14.59 -3.76 -8.86
CA ASN A 91 13.31 -4.46 -8.98
C ASN A 91 12.51 -4.46 -7.67
N GLN A 92 12.95 -3.71 -6.66
CA GLN A 92 12.24 -3.62 -5.38
C GLN A 92 10.97 -2.79 -5.53
N PRO A 93 9.79 -3.32 -5.11
CA PRO A 93 8.54 -2.58 -5.22
C PRO A 93 8.55 -1.35 -4.31
N ARG A 94 8.07 -0.22 -4.84
CA ARG A 94 7.72 0.95 -4.01
C ARG A 94 6.38 0.66 -3.33
N VAL A 95 6.38 0.62 -1.99
CA VAL A 95 5.16 0.35 -1.22
C VAL A 95 4.51 1.66 -0.75
N PHE A 96 3.24 1.80 -1.06
CA PHE A 96 2.40 2.92 -0.62
C PHE A 96 1.33 2.39 0.35
N ALA A 97 1.30 2.94 1.56
CA ALA A 97 0.44 2.44 2.63
C ALA A 97 -0.31 3.58 3.31
N VAL A 98 -1.64 3.53 3.25
CA VAL A 98 -2.55 4.45 3.94
C VAL A 98 -3.16 3.81 5.19
N SER A 99 -2.54 2.75 5.69
CA SER A 99 -2.99 1.93 6.83
C SER A 99 -1.81 1.38 7.62
N THR A 100 -2.12 0.69 8.72
CA THR A 100 -1.15 0.01 9.61
C THR A 100 -0.35 -1.10 8.92
N ALA A 101 -0.71 -1.53 7.72
CA ALA A 101 0.05 -2.52 6.95
C ALA A 101 1.51 -2.08 6.70
N CYS A 102 1.82 -0.78 6.71
CA CYS A 102 3.22 -0.32 6.64
C CYS A 102 4.09 -0.82 7.81
N VAL A 103 3.51 -0.94 9.01
CA VAL A 103 4.23 -1.33 10.23
C VAL A 103 4.60 -2.80 10.18
N SER A 104 3.67 -3.66 9.78
CA SER A 104 3.90 -5.10 9.65
C SER A 104 4.90 -5.42 8.54
N LEU A 105 4.84 -4.74 7.39
CA LEU A 105 5.84 -4.90 6.33
C LEU A 105 7.25 -4.51 6.77
N LYS A 106 7.36 -3.40 7.52
CA LYS A 106 8.63 -2.97 8.09
C LYS A 106 9.16 -4.01 9.09
N LEU A 107 8.31 -4.50 9.99
CA LEU A 107 8.69 -5.46 11.02
C LEU A 107 9.10 -6.82 10.45
N LEU A 108 8.29 -7.37 9.54
CA LEU A 108 8.43 -8.74 9.05
C LEU A 108 9.43 -8.89 7.90
N PHE A 109 9.57 -7.85 7.07
CA PHE A 109 10.33 -7.94 5.82
C PHE A 109 11.33 -6.80 5.63
N ASN A 110 11.44 -5.88 6.60
CA ASN A 110 12.26 -4.67 6.49
C ASN A 110 11.93 -3.79 5.26
N VAL A 111 10.68 -3.82 4.79
CA VAL A 111 10.27 -3.08 3.59
C VAL A 111 9.89 -1.64 3.96
N PRO A 112 10.55 -0.62 3.37
CA PRO A 112 10.15 0.76 3.57
C PRO A 112 8.80 1.03 2.90
N SER A 113 7.98 1.88 3.51
CA SER A 113 6.68 2.28 2.97
C SER A 113 6.55 3.80 2.97
N ILE A 114 5.94 4.33 1.91
CA ILE A 114 5.50 5.72 1.83
C ILE A 114 4.12 5.77 2.50
N VAL A 115 4.05 6.48 3.62
CA VAL A 115 2.91 6.44 4.54
C VAL A 115 1.98 7.62 4.32
N GLY A 116 0.70 7.32 4.14
CA GLY A 116 -0.38 8.28 4.16
C GLY A 116 -0.47 9.17 2.92
N PHE A 117 -1.38 10.15 2.93
CA PHE A 117 -1.58 11.11 1.85
C PHE A 117 -0.85 12.44 2.09
N GLY A 118 -0.45 12.72 3.33
CA GLY A 118 0.21 13.97 3.71
C GLY A 118 -0.76 15.14 3.90
N ASN A 119 -0.23 16.25 4.40
CA ASN A 119 -1.00 17.41 4.85
C ASN A 119 -1.89 18.03 3.76
N GLN A 120 -1.33 18.24 2.58
CA GLN A 120 -1.99 18.95 1.49
C GLN A 120 -3.24 18.21 1.02
N ILE A 121 -3.10 16.92 0.71
CA ILE A 121 -4.20 16.08 0.22
C ILE A 121 -5.23 15.86 1.33
N THR A 122 -4.77 15.57 2.55
CA THR A 122 -5.65 15.28 3.67
C THR A 122 -6.53 16.48 4.02
N SER A 123 -5.94 17.66 4.15
CA SER A 123 -6.67 18.89 4.50
C SER A 123 -7.65 19.33 3.40
N LYS A 124 -7.37 18.97 2.13
CA LYS A 124 -8.19 19.33 0.98
C LYS A 124 -9.38 18.38 0.77
N LEU A 125 -9.19 17.09 0.97
CA LEU A 125 -10.14 16.06 0.51
C LEU A 125 -10.90 15.34 1.62
N PHE A 126 -10.38 15.33 2.86
CA PHE A 126 -11.13 14.83 4.01
C PHE A 126 -12.13 15.89 4.48
N TYR A 127 -13.26 15.44 5.05
CA TYR A 127 -14.12 16.37 5.76
C TYR A 127 -13.39 16.94 6.99
N GLU A 128 -13.70 18.19 7.31
CA GLU A 128 -12.98 19.01 8.30
C GLU A 128 -12.78 18.30 9.65
N ASN A 129 -13.82 17.61 10.13
CA ASN A 129 -13.81 16.88 11.40
C ASN A 129 -12.95 15.60 11.41
N TYR A 130 -12.46 15.14 10.26
CA TYR A 130 -11.61 13.95 10.14
C TYR A 130 -10.18 14.26 9.70
N ALA A 131 -9.92 15.43 9.11
CA ALA A 131 -8.61 15.77 8.58
C ALA A 131 -7.52 15.77 9.67
N ALA A 132 -7.77 16.41 10.81
CA ALA A 132 -6.82 16.49 11.91
C ALA A 132 -6.44 15.12 12.47
N GLY A 133 -7.45 14.29 12.81
CA GLY A 133 -7.20 12.94 13.32
C GLY A 133 -6.54 12.03 12.29
N ARG A 134 -6.78 12.23 10.99
CA ARG A 134 -6.05 11.50 9.95
C ARG A 134 -4.58 11.90 9.91
N LEU A 135 -4.25 13.20 10.02
CA LEU A 135 -2.87 13.66 10.03
C LEU A 135 -2.09 13.16 11.23
N GLU A 136 -2.71 13.20 12.41
CA GLU A 136 -2.16 12.61 13.63
C GLU A 136 -1.86 11.12 13.41
N HIS A 137 -2.83 10.35 12.90
CA HIS A 137 -2.64 8.93 12.62
C HIS A 137 -1.50 8.66 11.62
N GLU A 138 -1.34 9.47 10.57
CA GLU A 138 -0.20 9.31 9.65
C GLU A 138 1.14 9.61 10.32
N GLN A 139 1.19 10.57 11.24
CA GLN A 139 2.40 10.87 12.01
C GLN A 139 2.75 9.71 12.94
N GLU A 140 1.75 9.14 13.63
CA GLU A 140 1.93 7.95 14.47
C GLU A 140 2.47 6.76 13.66
N LEU A 141 1.91 6.51 12.48
CA LEU A 141 2.38 5.43 11.59
C LEU A 141 3.82 5.67 11.14
N ARG A 142 4.16 6.90 10.73
CA ARG A 142 5.56 7.27 10.37
C ARG A 142 6.52 7.10 11.54
N ALA A 143 6.10 7.47 12.75
CA ALA A 143 6.91 7.26 13.95
C ALA A 143 7.09 5.77 14.25
N ALA A 144 6.02 4.98 14.13
CA ALA A 144 6.06 3.54 14.35
C ALA A 144 7.05 2.84 13.41
N ILE A 145 6.99 3.10 12.10
CA ILE A 145 7.92 2.47 11.14
C ILE A 145 9.39 2.87 11.37
N ASN A 146 9.64 4.05 11.93
CA ASN A 146 10.98 4.54 12.24
C ASN A 146 11.54 3.98 13.55
N ASN A 147 10.66 3.63 14.50
CA ASN A 147 11.04 3.14 15.83
C ASN A 147 10.96 1.62 15.97
N VAL A 148 10.34 0.92 15.02
CA VAL A 148 10.29 -0.55 15.02
C VAL A 148 11.70 -1.09 14.77
N GLU A 149 12.29 -1.69 15.81
CA GLU A 149 13.50 -2.49 15.70
C GLU A 149 13.18 -3.77 14.91
N VAL A 150 13.87 -3.97 13.79
CA VAL A 150 13.76 -5.20 13.01
C VAL A 150 14.49 -6.31 13.77
N PRO A 151 13.80 -7.37 14.24
CA PRO A 151 14.45 -8.41 15.03
C PRO A 151 15.53 -9.11 14.19
N GLY A 152 16.75 -9.21 14.72
CA GLY A 152 17.89 -9.87 14.05
C GLY A 152 17.69 -11.37 13.73
N ILE A 153 16.60 -11.97 14.19
CA ILE A 153 16.17 -13.33 13.85
C ILE A 153 15.66 -13.41 12.41
N ILE A 154 15.15 -12.31 11.83
CA ILE A 154 14.61 -12.26 10.47
C ILE A 154 15.72 -12.01 9.42
N THR A 155 16.88 -11.50 9.83
CA THR A 155 18.01 -11.23 8.93
C THR A 155 18.83 -12.47 8.55
N GLN A 156 18.58 -13.63 9.17
CA GLN A 156 19.23 -14.89 8.81
C GLN A 156 18.16 -15.88 8.36
N HIS A 157 18.02 -16.05 7.04
CA HIS A 157 17.63 -17.27 6.31
C HIS A 157 16.90 -16.93 5.01
N HIS A 158 17.67 -16.84 3.93
CA HIS A 158 17.25 -17.29 2.59
C HIS A 158 18.45 -17.98 1.93
N GLU A 159 18.98 -19.03 2.57
CA GLU A 159 19.61 -20.10 1.81
C GLU A 159 18.49 -21.09 1.47
N SER A 160 18.14 -21.16 0.19
CA SER A 160 17.17 -22.12 -0.33
C SER A 160 17.58 -23.53 0.06
N PRO A 161 16.66 -24.39 0.56
CA PRO A 161 16.98 -25.79 0.73
C PRO A 161 17.20 -26.39 -0.67
N THR A 162 18.42 -26.84 -0.95
CA THR A 162 18.66 -27.78 -2.05
C THR A 162 17.87 -29.04 -1.74
N TYR A 163 16.71 -29.20 -2.39
CA TYR A 163 16.04 -30.49 -2.47
C TYR A 163 16.97 -31.44 -3.22
N GLN A 164 17.61 -32.36 -2.50
CA GLN A 164 18.19 -33.54 -3.13
C GLN A 164 17.04 -34.44 -3.55
N SER A 165 16.88 -34.59 -4.87
CA SER A 165 16.01 -35.59 -5.47
C SER A 165 16.41 -36.98 -4.98
N ILE A 166 15.44 -37.73 -4.46
CA ILE A 166 15.55 -39.18 -4.22
C ILE A 166 15.19 -39.89 -5.53
#